data_AF-A0AAV0VJS4-F1
#
_entry.id   AF-A0AAV0VJS4-F1
#
_cell.length_a   1.000
_cell.length_b   1.000
_cell.length_c   1.000
_cell.angle_alpha   90.00
_cell.angle_beta   90.00
_cell.angle_gamma   90.00
#
_symmetry.space_group_name_H-M   'P 1'
#
loop_
_entity.id
_entity.type
_entity.pdbx_description
1 polymer ?
#
loop_
_entity_poly.entity_id
_entity_poly.type
_entity_poly.pdbx_seq_one_letter_code
_entity_poly.pdbx_strand_id
1 'polypeptide(L)'
;MKLIDILDYATYYPAVCQAIQIAITLPVTSCSVERSFSTLRRLKTWIRNRMGNERLSSLGLINIHRQRYDHKQFLNQQIDDSINLFASNKRRLSLLFE
;
A
#
# COMPACT_ATOMS: atom_id res chain seq x y z
N MET A 1 -26.79 -21.25 6.84
CA MET A 1 -27.35 -19.92 6.56
C MET A 1 -26.19 -18.95 6.52
N LYS A 2 -25.76 -18.52 5.33
CA LYS A 2 -24.62 -17.62 5.18
C LYS A 2 -25.10 -16.22 5.58
N LEU A 3 -24.20 -15.42 6.13
CA LEU A 3 -24.49 -14.04 6.54
C LEU A 3 -24.94 -13.16 5.34
N ILE A 4 -24.56 -13.57 4.12
CA ILE A 4 -25.02 -13.00 2.86
C ILE A 4 -26.52 -13.18 2.64
N ASP A 5 -27.08 -14.33 3.05
CA ASP A 5 -28.50 -14.66 2.84
C ASP A 5 -29.40 -13.78 3.72
N ILE A 6 -28.87 -13.24 4.83
CA ILE A 6 -29.57 -12.35 5.77
C ILE A 6 -29.64 -10.91 5.20
N LEU A 7 -28.69 -10.53 4.34
CA LEU A 7 -28.63 -9.21 3.74
C LEU A 7 -29.81 -8.94 2.81
N ASP A 8 -30.29 -9.96 2.09
CA ASP A 8 -31.44 -9.86 1.18
C ASP A 8 -32.75 -9.53 1.94
N TYR A 9 -32.90 -10.04 3.17
CA TYR A 9 -34.06 -9.75 4.03
C TYR A 9 -33.92 -8.44 4.83
N ALA A 10 -32.69 -7.92 4.97
CA ALA A 10 -32.40 -6.71 5.75
C ALA A 10 -32.74 -5.40 4.99
N THR A 11 -33.19 -5.48 3.75
CA THR A 11 -33.60 -4.34 2.90
C THR A 11 -34.66 -3.43 3.55
N TYR A 12 -35.51 -3.99 4.41
CA TYR A 12 -36.53 -3.24 5.16
C TYR A 12 -35.97 -2.42 6.34
N TYR A 13 -34.73 -2.67 6.77
CA TYR A 13 -34.10 -2.01 7.92
C TYR A 13 -32.71 -1.45 7.54
N PRO A 14 -32.63 -0.20 7.05
CA PRO A 14 -31.40 0.38 6.52
C PRO A 14 -30.26 0.45 7.56
N ALA A 15 -30.57 0.69 8.83
CA ALA A 15 -29.58 0.70 9.91
C ALA A 15 -28.96 -0.68 10.18
N VAL A 16 -29.76 -1.74 10.05
CA VAL A 16 -29.29 -3.13 10.23
C VAL A 16 -28.42 -3.54 9.05
N CYS A 17 -28.80 -3.16 7.83
CA CYS A 17 -27.96 -3.32 6.64
C CYS A 17 -26.58 -2.67 6.80
N GLN A 18 -26.52 -1.42 7.27
CA GLN A 18 -25.24 -0.74 7.49
C GLN A 18 -24.39 -1.43 8.55
N ALA A 19 -24.98 -1.87 9.67
CA ALA A 19 -24.25 -2.58 10.71
C ALA A 19 -23.66 -3.91 10.21
N ILE A 20 -24.42 -4.66 9.41
CA ILE A 20 -23.97 -5.92 8.80
C ILE A 20 -22.85 -5.67 7.78
N GLN A 21 -22.98 -4.63 6.95
CA GLN A 21 -21.92 -4.26 6.01
C GLN A 21 -20.62 -3.91 6.73
N ILE A 22 -20.69 -3.10 7.80
CA ILE A 22 -19.53 -2.78 8.63
C ILE A 22 -18.93 -4.06 9.23
N ALA A 23 -19.75 -4.95 9.77
CA ALA A 23 -19.31 -6.22 10.35
C ALA A 23 -18.60 -7.14 9.33
N ILE A 24 -19.03 -7.15 8.06
CA ILE A 24 -18.39 -7.93 6.99
C ILE A 24 -17.07 -7.27 6.53
N THR A 25 -16.99 -5.94 6.54
CA THR A 25 -15.76 -5.22 6.17
C THR A 25 -14.68 -5.28 7.25
N LEU A 26 -15.08 -5.46 8.51
CA LEU A 26 -14.15 -5.66 9.60
C LEU A 26 -13.43 -7.00 9.38
N PRO A 27 -12.08 -7.01 9.33
CA PRO A 27 -11.35 -8.25 9.23
C PRO A 27 -11.64 -9.09 10.48
N VAL A 28 -12.32 -10.22 10.29
CA VAL A 28 -12.64 -11.18 11.37
C VAL A 28 -11.37 -11.73 12.04
N THR A 29 -10.21 -11.60 11.40
CA THR A 29 -8.93 -12.16 11.86
C THR A 29 -7.79 -11.15 11.77
N SER A 30 -6.81 -11.27 12.68
CA SER A 30 -5.55 -10.52 12.67
C SER A 30 -4.65 -10.83 11.47
N CYS A 31 -4.98 -11.85 10.67
CA CYS A 31 -4.14 -12.36 9.59
C CYS A 31 -3.78 -11.29 8.54
N SER A 32 -4.68 -10.36 8.24
CA SER A 32 -4.41 -9.26 7.28
C SER A 32 -3.35 -8.28 7.81
N VAL A 33 -3.38 -8.02 9.11
CA VAL A 33 -2.41 -7.17 9.81
C VAL A 33 -1.06 -7.88 9.92
N GLU A 34 -1.05 -9.17 10.29
CA GLU A 34 0.16 -9.99 10.33
C GLU A 34 0.85 -10.10 8.96
N ARG A 35 0.07 -10.27 7.89
CA ARG A 35 0.58 -10.25 6.52
C ARG A 35 1.25 -8.92 6.20
N SER A 36 0.63 -7.80 6.59
CA SER A 36 1.19 -6.45 6.38
C SER A 36 2.46 -6.19 7.21
N PHE A 37 2.52 -6.66 8.46
CA PHE A 37 3.74 -6.55 9.27
C PHE A 37 4.86 -7.46 8.76
N SER A 38 4.52 -8.65 8.27
CA SER A 38 5.49 -9.58 7.66
C SER A 38 6.11 -8.98 6.39
N THR A 39 5.31 -8.35 5.52
CA THR A 39 5.81 -7.66 4.32
C THR A 39 6.66 -6.45 4.69
N LEU A 40 6.25 -5.64 5.68
CA LEU A 40 7.05 -4.52 6.19
C LEU A 40 8.39 -4.98 6.76
N ARG A 41 8.41 -6.09 7.51
CA ARG A 41 9.65 -6.69 8.02
C ARG A 41 10.57 -7.11 6.89
N ARG A 42 10.04 -7.77 5.84
CA ARG A 42 10.82 -8.13 4.63
C ARG A 42 11.40 -6.89 3.93
N LEU A 43 10.60 -5.83 3.75
CA LEU A 43 11.08 -4.58 3.15
C LEU A 43 12.25 -3.97 3.94
N LYS A 44 12.09 -3.87 5.27
CA LYS A 44 13.12 -3.30 6.15
C LYS A 44 14.40 -4.14 6.17
N THR A 45 14.26 -5.47 6.19
CA THR A 45 15.41 -6.38 6.13
C THR A 45 16.13 -6.30 4.78
N TRP A 46 15.39 -6.24 3.66
CA TRP A 46 15.96 -6.20 2.32
C TRP A 46 16.79 -4.93 2.08
N ILE A 47 16.32 -3.76 2.53
CA ILE A 47 17.03 -2.49 2.31
C ILE A 47 18.21 -2.29 3.27
N ARG A 48 18.26 -3.00 4.40
CA ARG A 48 19.31 -2.92 5.45
C ARG A 48 19.63 -1.50 5.96
N ASN A 49 18.81 -0.49 5.64
CA ASN A 49 19.05 0.89 6.03
C ASN A 49 18.29 1.28 7.31
N ARG A 50 18.93 2.15 8.11
CA ARG A 50 18.22 2.95 9.10
C ARG A 50 17.39 3.99 8.34
N MET A 51 16.08 3.81 8.29
CA MET A 51 15.16 4.72 7.61
C MET A 51 14.12 5.26 8.59
N GLY A 52 13.68 6.50 8.37
CA GLY A 52 12.59 7.11 9.13
C GLY A 52 11.25 6.39 8.87
N ASN A 53 10.34 6.48 9.84
CA ASN A 53 9.03 5.83 9.75
C ASN A 53 8.21 6.31 8.56
N GLU A 54 8.26 7.61 8.22
CA GLU A 54 7.54 8.16 7.07
C GLU A 54 7.93 7.49 5.75
N ARG A 55 9.24 7.36 5.51
CA ARG A 55 9.77 6.68 4.32
C ARG A 55 9.44 5.19 4.31
N LEU A 56 9.36 4.55 5.48
CA LEU A 56 9.02 3.13 5.59
C LEU A 56 7.53 2.92 5.28
N SER A 57 6.67 3.80 5.79
CA SER A 57 5.24 3.77 5.52
C SER A 57 4.94 4.02 4.04
N SER A 58 5.57 5.00 3.41
CA SER A 58 5.37 5.27 1.97
C SER A 58 5.82 4.09 1.10
N LEU A 59 6.97 3.49 1.42
CA LEU A 59 7.43 2.29 0.71
C LEU A 59 6.52 1.07 0.96
N GLY A 60 6.01 0.92 2.18
CA GLY A 60 5.03 -0.10 2.53
C GLY A 60 3.76 0.00 1.68
N LEU A 61 3.24 1.22 1.51
CA LEU A 61 2.08 1.50 0.66
C LEU A 61 2.34 1.13 -0.81
N ILE A 62 3.50 1.52 -1.36
CA ILE A 62 3.90 1.16 -2.73
C ILE A 62 3.95 -0.36 -2.90
N ASN A 63 4.51 -1.08 -1.93
CA ASN A 63 4.63 -2.53 -1.98
C ASN A 63 3.27 -3.25 -1.85
N ILE A 64 2.38 -2.78 -0.97
CA ILE A 64 1.02 -3.34 -0.81
C ILE A 64 0.20 -3.10 -2.07
N HIS A 65 0.30 -1.91 -2.66
CA HIS A 65 -0.42 -1.53 -3.86
C HIS A 65 0.36 -1.77 -5.15
N ARG A 66 1.39 -2.63 -5.12
CA ARG A 66 2.26 -2.90 -6.27
C ARG A 66 1.48 -3.25 -7.55
N GLN A 67 0.38 -3.97 -7.43
CA GLN A 67 -0.50 -4.32 -8.56
C GLN A 67 -1.08 -3.09 -9.28
N ARG A 68 -1.34 -1.99 -8.57
CA ARG A 68 -1.79 -0.73 -9.19
C ARG A 68 -0.69 -0.03 -9.97
N TYR A 69 0.57 -0.31 -9.64
CA TYR A 69 1.76 0.26 -10.28
C TYR A 69 2.37 -0.67 -11.33
N ASP A 70 1.71 -1.79 -11.68
CA ASP A 70 2.24 -2.76 -12.65
C ASP A 70 2.25 -2.22 -14.09
N HIS A 71 1.54 -1.12 -14.34
CA HIS A 71 1.72 -0.30 -15.54
C HIS A 71 3.11 0.38 -15.50
N LYS A 72 4.11 -0.32 -16.04
CA LYS A 72 5.51 0.11 -16.14
C LYS A 72 5.68 1.55 -16.67
N GLN A 73 4.79 2.03 -17.53
CA GLN A 73 4.83 3.41 -18.03
C GLN A 73 4.75 4.47 -16.92
N PHE A 74 3.85 4.32 -15.95
CA PHE A 74 3.72 5.28 -14.85
C PHE A 74 4.95 5.29 -13.95
N LEU A 75 5.49 4.10 -13.65
CA LEU A 75 6.69 3.98 -12.82
C LEU A 75 7.91 4.60 -13.52
N ASN A 76 8.09 4.34 -14.81
CA ASN A 76 9.23 4.89 -15.56
C ASN A 76 9.18 6.41 -15.59
N GLN A 77 8.01 7.01 -15.85
CA GLN A 77 7.85 8.46 -15.86
C GLN A 77 8.17 9.09 -14.49
N GLN A 78 7.66 8.50 -13.40
CA GLN A 78 7.97 8.97 -12.04
C GLN A 78 9.46 8.81 -11.68
N ILE A 79 10.12 7.75 -12.15
CA ILE A 79 11.56 7.56 -11.96
C ILE A 79 12.32 8.66 -12.69
N ASP A 80 12.01 8.93 -13.96
CA ASP A 80 12.65 9.97 -14.75
C ASP A 80 12.46 11.36 -14.15
N ASP A 81 11.24 11.68 -13.70
CA ASP A 81 10.93 12.93 -13.00
C ASP A 81 11.75 13.06 -11.71
N SER A 82 11.86 11.97 -10.94
CA SER A 82 12.66 11.95 -9.72
C SER A 82 14.15 12.15 -10.02
N ILE A 83 14.68 11.52 -11.08
CA ILE A 83 16.07 11.67 -11.52
C ILE A 83 16.34 13.12 -11.93
N ASN A 84 15.45 13.72 -12.72
CA ASN A 84 15.57 15.10 -13.18
C ASN A 84 15.52 16.10 -12.01
N LEU A 85 14.60 15.92 -11.06
CA LEU A 85 14.53 16.69 -9.82
C LEU A 85 15.85 16.60 -9.06
N PHE A 86 16.37 15.39 -8.91
CA PHE A 86 17.62 15.12 -8.22
C PHE A 86 18.86 15.63 -8.95
N ALA A 87 18.84 15.68 -10.28
CA ALA A 87 19.89 16.21 -11.14
C ALA A 87 19.92 17.75 -11.13
N SER A 88 18.77 18.40 -11.00
CA SER A 88 18.66 19.86 -10.86
C SER A 88 19.35 20.40 -9.60
N ASN A 89 19.46 19.55 -8.57
CA ASN A 89 20.07 19.93 -7.31
C ASN A 89 21.59 19.94 -7.46
N LYS A 90 22.24 21.06 -7.08
CA LYS A 90 23.68 21.25 -7.28
C LYS A 90 24.46 20.30 -6.36
N ARG A 91 24.82 19.13 -6.87
CA ARG A 91 25.56 18.10 -6.14
C ARG A 91 27.06 18.41 -6.12
N ARG A 92 27.76 17.97 -5.07
CA ARG A 92 29.23 18.03 -4.98
C ARG A 92 29.93 16.98 -5.89
N LEU A 93 29.18 16.05 -6.48
CA LEU A 93 29.67 14.97 -7.33
C LEU A 93 28.83 14.87 -8.60
N SER A 94 29.48 14.87 -9.76
CA SER A 94 28.85 14.61 -11.06
C SER A 94 28.67 13.11 -11.26
N LEU A 95 27.44 12.68 -11.56
CA LEU A 95 27.18 11.31 -11.99
C LEU A 95 27.43 11.24 -13.50
N LEU A 96 28.61 10.75 -13.87
CA LEU A 96 28.89 10.33 -15.24
C LEU A 96 28.25 8.95 -15.39
N PHE A 97 27.09 8.90 -16.02
CA PHE A 97 26.58 7.64 -16.57
C PHE A 97 26.90 7.67 -18.07
N GLU A 98 27.78 6.75 -18.48
CA GLU A 98 28.10 6.42 -19.87
C GLU A 98 27.07 5.44 -20.43
#